data_AF-A0A254Q1E0-F1
#
_entry.id   AF-A0A254Q1E0-F1
#
_cell.length_a   1.000
_cell.length_b   1.000
_cell.length_c   1.000
_cell.angle_alpha   90.00
_cell.angle_beta   90.00
_cell.angle_gamma   90.00
#
_symmetry.space_group_name_H-M   'P 1'
#
loop_
_entity.id
_entity.type
_entity.pdbx_description
1 polymer ?
#
loop_
_entity_poly.entity_id
_entity_poly.type
_entity_poly.pdbx_seq_one_letter_code
_entity_poly.pdbx_strand_id
1 'polypeptide(L)' 'MPLRNSPSQIRDLDDLSQISHIVADKRRGQRSLAKKSRRNRHYEKQFIRNTLTRASINPSEGPIES' A
#
# COMPACT_ATOMS: atom_id res chain seq x y z
N MET A 1 18.50 3.23 4.19
CA MET A 1 17.36 2.63 4.94
C MET A 1 16.27 2.24 3.95
N PRO A 2 15.55 1.11 4.12
CA PRO A 2 14.49 0.75 3.19
C PRO A 2 13.33 1.75 3.31
N LEU A 3 12.95 2.35 2.18
CA LEU A 3 11.82 3.28 2.07
C LEU A 3 10.55 2.59 2.59
N ARG A 4 9.75 3.30 3.40
CA ARG A 4 8.45 2.81 3.86
C ARG A 4 7.39 3.19 2.83
N ASN A 5 6.45 2.30 2.55
CA ASN A 5 5.30 2.60 1.72
C ASN A 5 4.41 3.58 2.48
N SER A 6 4.08 4.71 1.86
CA SER A 6 3.21 5.74 2.43
C SER A 6 1.88 5.79 1.68
N PRO A 7 0.74 5.91 2.38
CA PRO A 7 -0.57 6.06 1.75
C PRO A 7 -0.65 7.25 0.80
N SER A 8 0.08 8.33 1.11
CA SER A 8 0.19 9.53 0.28
C SER A 8 0.84 9.30 -1.10
N GLN A 9 1.37 8.10 -1.35
CA GLN A 9 1.88 7.72 -2.68
C GLN A 9 0.76 7.34 -3.65
N ILE A 10 -0.44 7.04 -3.15
CA ILE A 10 -1.64 6.80 -3.97
C ILE A 10 -2.33 8.15 -4.13
N ARG A 11 -2.37 8.68 -5.35
CA ARG A 11 -2.98 9.98 -5.67
C ARG A 11 -4.34 9.82 -6.31
N ASP A 12 -4.50 8.80 -7.15
CA ASP A 12 -5.70 8.52 -7.91
C ASP A 12 -6.13 7.04 -7.81
N LEU A 13 -7.29 6.72 -8.38
CA LEU A 13 -7.79 5.35 -8.42
C LEU A 13 -6.96 4.44 -9.34
N ASP A 14 -6.29 5.01 -10.33
CA ASP A 14 -5.46 4.26 -11.28
C ASP A 14 -4.21 3.71 -10.61
N ASP A 15 -3.64 4.42 -9.63
CA ASP A 15 -2.55 3.95 -8.77
C ASP A 15 -2.89 2.64 -8.02
N LEU A 16 -4.18 2.34 -7.79
CA LEU A 16 -4.61 1.09 -7.18
C LEU A 16 -4.34 -0.11 -8.09
N SER A 17 -4.41 0.06 -9.42
CA SER A 17 -4.03 -0.99 -10.37
C SER A 17 -2.52 -1.31 -10.30
N GLN A 18 -1.72 -0.31 -9.91
CA GLN A 18 -0.26 -0.39 -9.77
C GLN A 18 0.19 -0.65 -8.33
N ILE A 19 -0.72 -1.02 -7.42
CA ILE A 19 -0.41 -1.16 -5.99
C ILE A 19 0.71 -2.18 -5.69
N SER A 20 0.89 -3.16 -6.56
CA SER A 20 1.98 -4.15 -6.46
C SER A 20 3.37 -3.56 -6.71
N HIS A 21 3.45 -2.40 -7.38
CA HIS A 21 4.67 -1.62 -7.60
C HIS A 21 4.92 -0.62 -6.46
N ILE A 22 3.84 -0.10 -5.85
CA ILE A 22 3.90 0.82 -4.71
C ILE A 22 4.26 0.06 -3.43
N VAL A 23 3.63 -1.10 -3.20
CA VAL A 23 3.82 -1.92 -2.02
C VAL A 23 4.82 -3.04 -2.31
N ALA A 24 6.07 -2.80 -1.94
CA ALA A 24 7.14 -3.79 -2.09
C ALA A 24 7.61 -4.36 -0.75
N ASP A 25 7.79 -5.68 -0.71
CA ASP A 25 8.43 -6.35 0.42
C ASP A 25 9.94 -6.03 0.49
N LYS A 26 10.41 -5.44 1.59
CA LYS A 26 11.83 -5.08 1.75
C LYS A 26 12.83 -6.24 1.74
N ARG A 27 12.41 -7.50 1.93
CA ARG A 27 13.29 -8.68 1.75
C ARG A 27 12.93 -9.49 0.50
N ARG A 28 12.37 -8.84 -0.52
CA ARG A 28 11.97 -9.45 -1.79
C ARG A 28 13.11 -10.20 -2.49
N GLY A 29 14.36 -9.73 -2.36
CA GLY A 29 15.55 -10.38 -2.94
C GLY A 29 16.04 -11.63 -2.20
N GLN A 30 15.66 -11.83 -0.93
CA GLN A 30 16.12 -12.95 -0.09
C GLN A 30 15.09 -14.08 0.03
N ARG A 31 13.94 -13.97 -0.66
CA ARG A 31 12.84 -14.94 -0.55
C ARG A 31 12.71 -15.79 -1.80
N SER A 32 12.35 -17.06 -1.60
CA SER A 32 11.92 -17.94 -2.70
C SER A 32 10.66 -17.40 -3.40
N LEU A 33 10.49 -17.72 -4.68
CA LEU A 33 9.47 -17.13 -5.56
C LEU A 33 8.04 -17.25 -5.01
N ALA A 34 7.63 -18.43 -4.55
CA ALA A 34 6.29 -18.62 -3.99
C ALA A 34 6.07 -17.81 -2.70
N LYS A 35 7.10 -17.72 -1.83
CA LYS A 35 7.05 -16.91 -0.60
C LYS A 35 7.02 -15.41 -0.92
N LYS A 36 7.72 -14.98 -1.98
CA LYS A 36 7.74 -13.60 -2.49
C LYS A 36 6.34 -13.13 -2.88
N SER A 37 5.65 -13.90 -3.72
CA SER A 37 4.28 -13.58 -4.16
C SER A 37 3.28 -13.56 -2.99
N ARG A 38 3.30 -14.59 -2.13
CA ARG A 38 2.40 -14.66 -0.97
C ARG A 38 2.62 -13.51 0.03
N ARG A 39 3.87 -13.10 0.25
CA ARG A 39 4.18 -11.98 1.14
C ARG A 39 3.82 -10.63 0.54
N ASN A 40 4.02 -10.40 -0.76
CA ASN A 40 3.63 -9.14 -1.39
C ASN A 40 2.12 -8.92 -1.28
N ARG A 41 1.32 -9.93 -1.64
CA ARG A 41 -0.15 -9.90 -1.45
C ARG A 41 -0.57 -9.65 0.00
N HIS A 42 0.18 -10.20 0.95
CA HIS A 42 -0.07 -9.95 2.37
C HIS A 42 0.18 -8.48 2.72
N TYR A 43 1.29 -7.90 2.28
CA TYR A 43 1.61 -6.51 2.54
C TYR A 43 0.65 -5.54 1.83
N GLU A 44 0.24 -5.83 0.59
CA GLU A 44 -0.80 -5.06 -0.12
C GLU A 44 -2.10 -5.03 0.69
N LYS A 45 -2.59 -6.19 1.15
CA LYS A 45 -3.79 -6.26 2.00
C LYS A 45 -3.65 -5.50 3.31
N GLN A 46 -2.50 -5.60 3.97
CA GLN A 46 -2.27 -4.86 5.22
C GLN A 46 -2.17 -3.36 4.98
N PHE A 47 -1.59 -2.95 3.86
CA PHE A 47 -1.51 -1.55 3.49
C PHE A 47 -2.90 -0.95 3.27
N ILE A 48 -3.76 -1.61 2.49
CA ILE A 48 -5.15 -1.19 2.27
C ILE A 48 -5.94 -1.17 3.58
N ARG A 49 -5.86 -2.22 4.41
CA ARG A 49 -6.58 -2.22 5.69
C ARG A 49 -6.15 -1.08 6.60
N ASN A 50 -4.84 -0.92 6.79
CA ASN A 50 -4.32 0.11 7.69
C ASN A 50 -4.62 1.53 7.21
N THR A 51 -4.68 1.74 5.89
CA THR A 51 -5.06 3.03 5.30
C THR A 51 -6.53 3.33 5.54
N LEU A 52 -7.42 2.39 5.23
CA LEU A 52 -8.86 2.54 5.48
C LEU A 52 -9.17 2.73 6.96
N THR A 53 -8.54 1.96 7.86
CA THR A 53 -8.71 2.12 9.31
C THR A 53 -8.22 3.48 9.80
N ARG A 54 -7.13 4.03 9.24
CA ARG A 54 -6.66 5.39 9.58
C ARG A 54 -7.59 6.47 9.04
N ALA A 55 -8.09 6.31 7.81
CA ALA A 55 -9.03 7.24 7.20
C ALA A 55 -10.36 7.29 7.98
N SER A 56 -10.89 6.13 8.40
CA SER A 56 -12.13 6.08 9.18
C SER A 56 -12.04 6.73 10.56
N ILE A 57 -10.83 6.91 11.10
CA ILE A 57 -10.58 7.58 12.38
C ILE A 57 -10.47 9.11 12.19
N ASN A 58 -10.20 9.60 10.98
CA ASN A 58 -10.08 11.01 10.66
C ASN A 58 -11.18 11.46 9.68
N PRO A 59 -12.40 11.77 10.15
CA PRO A 59 -13.52 12.17 9.27
C PRO A 59 -13.43 13.61 8.75
N SER A 60 -12.29 14.31 8.86
CA SER A 60 -12.23 15.78 8.67
C SER A 60 -11.62 16.29 7.37
N GLU A 61 -11.30 15.45 6.38
CA GLU A 61 -10.91 15.95 5.06
C GLU A 61 -12.13 15.90 4.12
N GLY A 62 -12.76 17.07 3.96
CA GLY A 62 -13.87 17.30 3.03
C GLY A 62 -13.46 17.11 1.57
N PRO A 63 -14.44 17.17 0.64
CA PRO A 63 -14.22 16.85 -0.76
C PRO A 63 -13.17 17.79 -1.37
N ILE A 64 -12.18 17.21 -2.04
CA ILE A 64 -11.25 17.93 -2.90
C ILE A 64 -12.06 18.41 -4.11
N GLU A 65 -12.35 19.71 -4.17
CA GLU A 65 -12.96 20.35 -5.33
C GLU A 65 -12.05 20.18 -6.56
N SER A 66 -12.70 19.92 -7.71
CA SER A 66 -12.09 19.60 -9.01
C SER A 66 -11.45 20.79 -9.71
#